data_AF-A0A920W919-F1
#
_entry.id   AF-A0A920W919-F1
#
_cell.length_a   1.000
_cell.length_b   1.000
_cell.length_c   1.000
_cell.angle_alpha   90.00
_cell.angle_beta   90.00
_cell.angle_gamma   90.00
#
_symmetry.space_group_name_H-M   'P 1'
#
loop_
_entity.id
_entity.type
_entity.pdbx_description
1 polymer ?
#
loop_
_entity_poly.entity_id
_entity_poly.type
_entity_poly.pdbx_seq_one_letter_code
_entity_poly.pdbx_strand_id
1 'polypeptide(L)'
;MPVVSFGLLMPVGTITDPQNKPGFATFTAQMISEGTKDKSSQEVAEAFEFIGARLSAEARREMTLISTETLTKHWKKALKLMAEVVRFPPFPQVELDRVKREHLTDLRRAKDDSGFIAEQIIPKFVFW
;
A
#
# COMPACT_ATOMS: atom_id res chain seq x y z
N MET A 1 18.81 -14.78 -11.82
CA MET A 1 19.22 -14.82 -10.39
C MET A 1 18.01 -15.24 -9.57
N PRO A 2 18.15 -16.07 -8.53
CA PRO A 2 17.00 -16.46 -7.72
C PRO A 2 16.47 -15.26 -6.91
N VAL A 3 15.14 -15.17 -6.84
CA VAL A 3 14.41 -14.17 -6.05
C VAL A 3 13.65 -14.87 -4.92
N VAL A 4 13.34 -14.11 -3.87
CA VAL A 4 12.52 -14.55 -2.75
C VAL A 4 11.47 -13.47 -2.49
N SER A 5 10.25 -13.90 -2.24
CA SER A 5 9.12 -13.02 -1.95
C SER A 5 8.54 -13.33 -0.59
N PHE A 6 8.22 -12.30 0.17
CA PHE A 6 7.61 -12.37 1.50
C PHE A 6 6.27 -11.65 1.44
N GLY A 7 5.30 -12.12 2.23
CA GLY A 7 3.98 -11.52 2.34
C GLY A 7 3.51 -11.51 3.79
N LEU A 8 2.98 -10.38 4.22
CA LEU A 8 2.22 -10.22 5.44
C LEU A 8 0.76 -9.99 5.06
N LEU A 9 -0.08 -10.95 5.41
CA LEU A 9 -1.52 -10.86 5.21
C LEU A 9 -2.20 -10.52 6.54
N MET A 10 -2.98 -9.44 6.54
CA MET A 10 -3.78 -9.02 7.68
C MET A 10 -5.26 -9.17 7.35
N PRO A 11 -6.09 -9.78 8.22
CA PRO A 11 -7.53 -9.95 8.00
C PRO A 11 -8.29 -8.65 8.33
N VAL A 12 -7.81 -7.54 7.79
CA VAL A 12 -8.31 -6.19 8.02
C VAL A 12 -8.29 -5.48 6.67
N GLY A 13 -9.40 -4.91 6.25
CA GLY A 13 -9.56 -4.31 4.92
C GLY A 13 -10.51 -3.12 4.95
N THR A 14 -10.91 -2.61 3.79
CA THR A 14 -11.77 -1.42 3.71
C THR A 14 -13.15 -1.63 4.33
N ILE A 15 -13.63 -2.88 4.48
CA ILE A 15 -14.87 -3.18 5.21
C ILE A 15 -14.78 -2.83 6.70
N THR A 16 -13.57 -2.76 7.25
CA THR A 16 -13.31 -2.42 8.66
C THR A 16 -12.99 -0.93 8.86
N ASP A 17 -13.13 -0.12 7.81
CA ASP A 17 -12.94 1.32 7.92
C ASP A 17 -13.95 1.94 8.91
N PRO A 18 -13.51 2.82 9.83
CA PRO A 18 -14.44 3.55 10.67
C PRO A 18 -15.43 4.35 9.82
N GLN A 19 -16.69 4.42 10.26
CA GLN A 19 -17.75 5.12 9.50
C GLN A 19 -17.42 6.60 9.21
N ASN A 20 -16.65 7.25 10.09
CA ASN A 20 -16.21 8.63 9.94
C ASN A 20 -14.85 8.79 9.20
N LYS A 21 -14.25 7.69 8.72
CA LYS A 21 -12.95 7.67 8.04
C LYS A 21 -12.96 6.67 6.87
N PRO A 22 -13.76 6.93 5.80
CA PRO A 22 -13.72 6.08 4.62
C PRO A 22 -12.35 6.12 3.94
N GLY A 23 -11.88 4.96 3.46
CA GLY A 23 -10.56 4.79 2.84
C GLY A 23 -9.42 4.67 3.85
N PHE A 24 -9.72 4.48 5.15
CA PHE A 24 -8.71 4.40 6.20
C PHE A 24 -7.70 3.28 5.93
N ALA A 25 -8.15 2.07 5.61
CA ALA A 25 -7.28 0.94 5.28
C ALA A 25 -6.44 1.22 4.03
N THR A 26 -7.05 1.79 2.98
CA THR A 26 -6.36 2.14 1.73
C THR A 26 -5.24 3.15 1.94
N PHE A 27 -5.54 4.27 2.60
CA PHE A 27 -4.51 5.28 2.90
C PHE A 27 -3.46 4.74 3.86
N THR A 28 -3.85 3.92 4.85
CA THR A 28 -2.88 3.28 5.74
C THR A 28 -1.91 2.41 4.95
N ALA A 29 -2.39 1.55 4.06
CA ALA A 29 -1.54 0.70 3.24
C ALA A 29 -0.59 1.51 2.35
N GLN A 30 -1.09 2.54 1.67
CA GLN A 30 -0.28 3.43 0.83
C GLN A 30 0.79 4.19 1.61
N MET A 31 0.50 4.55 2.86
CA MET A 31 1.38 5.34 3.69
C MET A 31 2.45 4.53 4.45
N ILE A 32 2.35 3.19 4.48
CA ILE A 32 3.33 2.35 5.20
C ILE A 32 4.75 2.52 4.67
N SER A 33 4.92 2.79 3.37
CA SER A 33 6.23 3.05 2.78
C SER A 33 6.73 4.49 2.93
N GLU A 34 5.92 5.40 3.47
CA GLU A 34 6.21 6.85 3.53
C GLU A 34 7.12 7.25 4.70
N GLY A 35 8.02 6.35 5.09
CA GLY A 35 9.01 6.55 6.13
C GLY A 35 8.92 5.53 7.28
N THR A 36 9.86 5.65 8.19
CA THR A 36 9.89 4.94 9.48
C THR A 36 10.18 5.93 10.59
N LYS A 37 10.29 5.45 11.83
CA LYS A 37 10.76 6.27 12.95
C LYS A 37 12.10 6.98 12.67
N ASP A 38 12.99 6.34 11.89
CA ASP A 38 14.37 6.77 11.71
C ASP A 38 14.72 7.10 10.24
N LYS A 39 13.77 6.98 9.31
CA LYS A 39 13.99 7.21 7.87
C LYS A 39 12.84 7.99 7.25
N SER A 40 13.17 8.94 6.38
CA SER A 40 12.22 9.57 5.47
C SER A 40 11.70 8.58 4.41
N SER A 41 10.61 8.94 3.74
CA SER A 41 10.07 8.17 2.60
C SER A 41 11.13 7.89 1.53
N GLN A 42 11.93 8.92 1.21
CA GLN A 42 13.03 8.80 0.24
C GLN A 42 14.10 7.81 0.70
N GLU A 43 14.56 7.89 1.95
CA GLU A 43 15.56 6.96 2.49
C GLU A 43 15.03 5.52 2.57
N VAL A 44 13.73 5.32 2.82
CA VAL A 44 13.09 4.00 2.75
C VAL A 44 13.14 3.46 1.31
N ALA A 45 12.75 4.28 0.33
CA ALA A 45 12.78 3.90 -1.08
C ALA A 45 14.20 3.54 -1.54
N GLU A 46 15.19 4.39 -1.23
CA GLU A 46 16.60 4.17 -1.52
C GLU A 46 17.14 2.88 -0.85
N ALA A 47 16.71 2.59 0.38
CA ALA A 47 17.12 1.38 1.10
C ALA A 47 16.59 0.10 0.43
N PHE A 48 15.36 0.11 -0.10
CA PHE A 48 14.81 -1.00 -0.88
C PHE A 48 15.51 -1.12 -2.25
N GLU A 49 15.71 0.00 -2.95
CA GLU A 49 16.36 0.04 -4.26
C GLU A 49 17.81 -0.46 -4.20
N PHE A 50 18.57 -0.06 -3.18
CA PHE A 50 19.97 -0.45 -2.98
C PHE A 50 20.17 -1.98 -2.90
N ILE A 51 19.16 -2.71 -2.40
CA ILE A 51 19.20 -4.17 -2.31
C ILE A 51 18.43 -4.86 -3.46
N GLY A 52 17.95 -4.09 -4.44
CA GLY A 52 17.13 -4.57 -5.54
C GLY A 52 15.83 -5.19 -5.05
N ALA A 53 15.24 -4.61 -4.00
CA ALA A 53 13.98 -5.07 -3.44
C ALA A 53 12.84 -4.10 -3.80
N ARG A 54 11.63 -4.66 -3.88
CA ARG A 54 10.41 -3.89 -4.09
C ARG A 54 9.46 -4.15 -2.93
N LEU A 55 8.80 -3.12 -2.44
CA LEU A 55 7.71 -3.20 -1.46
C LEU A 55 6.38 -2.88 -2.17
N SER A 56 5.34 -3.61 -1.80
CA SER A 56 3.96 -3.34 -2.20
C SER A 56 3.07 -3.44 -0.97
N ALA A 57 2.08 -2.56 -0.87
CA ALA A 57 1.09 -2.56 0.19
C ALA A 57 -0.28 -2.21 -0.40
N GLU A 58 -1.24 -3.12 -0.24
CA GLU A 58 -2.58 -2.99 -0.82
C GLU A 58 -3.64 -3.40 0.20
N ALA A 59 -4.60 -2.52 0.46
CA ALA A 59 -5.80 -2.84 1.20
C ALA A 59 -6.93 -3.22 0.23
N ARG A 60 -7.50 -4.40 0.42
CA ARG A 60 -8.70 -4.91 -0.25
C ARG A 60 -9.89 -4.81 0.68
N ARG A 61 -11.06 -5.26 0.22
CA ARG A 61 -12.30 -5.24 0.99
C ARG A 61 -12.16 -5.91 2.36
N GLU A 62 -11.57 -7.10 2.41
CA GLU A 62 -11.56 -7.94 3.62
C GLU A 62 -10.16 -8.14 4.22
N MET A 63 -9.12 -7.80 3.47
CA MET A 63 -7.74 -8.06 3.86
C MET A 63 -6.79 -6.99 3.35
N THR A 64 -5.64 -6.87 4.00
CA THR A 64 -4.53 -6.03 3.57
C THR A 64 -3.32 -6.91 3.36
N LEU A 65 -2.68 -6.77 2.21
CA LEU A 65 -1.46 -7.50 1.85
C LEU A 65 -0.30 -6.53 1.75
N ILE A 66 0.76 -6.81 2.47
CA ILE A 66 2.05 -6.13 2.33
C ILE A 66 3.04 -7.18 1.87
N SER A 67 3.70 -6.94 0.75
CA SER A 67 4.64 -7.90 0.17
C SER A 67 5.95 -7.23 -0.21
N THR A 68 7.03 -7.99 -0.13
CA THR A 68 8.33 -7.57 -0.65
C THR A 68 8.98 -8.69 -1.45
N GLU A 69 9.66 -8.33 -2.53
CA GLU A 69 10.43 -9.24 -3.37
C GLU A 69 11.87 -8.73 -3.44
N THR A 70 12.85 -9.64 -3.41
CA THR A 70 14.29 -9.29 -3.45
C THR A 70 15.12 -10.45 -3.98
N LEU A 71 16.36 -10.16 -4.37
CA LEU A 71 17.38 -11.19 -4.64
C LEU A 71 17.65 -12.04 -3.39
N THR A 72 17.81 -13.37 -3.55
CA THR A 72 18.02 -14.30 -2.42
C THR A 72 19.15 -13.85 -1.49
N LYS A 73 20.25 -13.29 -1.98
CA LYS A 73 21.37 -12.80 -1.13
C LYS A 73 20.99 -11.67 -0.14
N HIS A 74 19.88 -10.97 -0.35
CA HIS A 74 19.45 -9.81 0.43
C HIS A 74 18.19 -10.04 1.26
N TRP A 75 17.65 -11.27 1.27
CA TRP A 75 16.37 -11.60 1.89
C TRP A 75 16.22 -11.13 3.34
N LYS A 76 17.27 -11.28 4.16
CA LYS A 76 17.26 -10.83 5.57
C LYS A 76 17.14 -9.31 5.71
N LYS A 77 17.80 -8.56 4.81
CA LYS A 77 17.74 -7.09 4.81
C LYS A 77 16.36 -6.61 4.38
N ALA A 78 15.82 -7.17 3.30
CA ALA A 78 14.48 -6.84 2.82
C ALA A 78 13.41 -7.13 3.88
N LEU A 79 13.46 -8.30 4.52
CA LEU A 79 12.51 -8.67 5.58
C LEU A 79 12.62 -7.73 6.79
N LYS A 80 13.84 -7.32 7.17
CA LYS A 80 14.04 -6.35 8.25
C LYS A 80 13.47 -4.98 7.90
N LEU A 81 13.70 -4.48 6.69
CA LEU A 81 13.13 -3.21 6.21
C LEU A 81 11.60 -3.28 6.17
N MET A 82 11.03 -4.35 5.63
CA MET A 82 9.58 -4.60 5.64
C MET A 82 9.03 -4.59 7.09
N ALA A 83 9.71 -5.23 8.04
CA ALA A 83 9.28 -5.22 9.43
C ALA A 83 9.35 -3.82 10.07
N GLU A 84 10.32 -2.99 9.69
CA GLU A 84 10.49 -1.62 10.18
C GLU A 84 9.32 -0.74 9.71
N VAL A 85 9.04 -0.72 8.40
CA VAL A 85 7.97 0.09 7.80
C VAL A 85 6.58 -0.32 8.30
N VAL A 86 6.36 -1.62 8.53
CA VAL A 86 5.06 -2.12 9.04
C VAL A 86 4.86 -1.76 10.52
N ARG A 87 5.91 -1.82 11.35
CA ARG A 87 5.77 -1.63 12.80
C ARG A 87 5.81 -0.17 13.24
N PHE A 88 6.57 0.67 12.54
CA PHE A 88 6.81 2.05 12.95
C PHE A 88 6.62 3.07 11.81
N PRO A 89 5.48 3.06 11.09
CA PRO A 89 5.18 4.10 10.12
C PRO A 89 4.87 5.43 10.84
N PRO A 90 5.52 6.56 10.46
CA PRO A 90 5.31 7.85 11.12
C PRO A 90 4.06 8.58 10.64
N PHE A 91 3.46 8.16 9.52
CA PHE A 91 2.33 8.80 8.84
C PHE A 91 2.44 10.34 8.73
N PRO A 92 3.48 10.87 8.05
CA PRO A 92 3.69 12.31 7.98
C PRO A 92 2.52 12.99 7.27
N GLN A 93 2.01 14.09 7.84
CA GLN A 93 0.85 14.80 7.29
C GLN A 93 1.09 15.28 5.84
N VAL A 94 2.31 15.72 5.54
CA VAL A 94 2.72 16.17 4.19
C VAL A 94 2.57 15.04 3.16
N GLU A 95 3.01 13.82 3.51
CA GLU A 95 2.88 12.65 2.64
C GLU A 95 1.42 12.22 2.52
N LEU A 96 0.64 12.27 3.60
CA LEU A 96 -0.78 11.95 3.55
C LEU A 96 -1.54 12.89 2.60
N ASP A 97 -1.23 14.18 2.65
CA ASP A 97 -1.85 15.16 1.76
C ASP A 97 -1.42 14.95 0.31
N ARG A 98 -0.18 14.50 0.06
CA ARG A 98 0.29 14.11 -1.28
C ARG A 98 -0.47 12.88 -1.79
N VAL A 99 -0.50 11.81 -1.01
CA VAL A 99 -1.19 10.56 -1.36
C VAL A 99 -2.68 10.79 -1.61
N LYS A 100 -3.34 11.65 -0.83
CA LYS A 100 -4.74 12.06 -1.10
C LYS A 100 -4.92 12.77 -2.43
N ARG A 101 -4.00 13.66 -2.82
CA ARG A 101 -4.04 14.37 -4.12
C ARG A 101 -3.84 13.39 -5.27
N GLU A 102 -2.91 12.46 -5.14
CA GLU A 102 -2.67 11.40 -6.13
C GLU A 102 -3.91 10.51 -6.27
N HIS A 103 -4.47 10.05 -5.16
CA HIS A 103 -5.70 9.25 -5.17
C HIS A 103 -6.88 9.98 -5.80
N LEU A 104 -7.07 11.28 -5.52
CA LEU A 104 -8.11 12.08 -6.17
C LEU A 104 -7.89 12.18 -7.69
N THR A 105 -6.63 12.24 -8.12
CA THR A 105 -6.25 12.28 -9.54
C THR A 105 -6.54 10.94 -10.20
N ASP A 106 -6.25 9.82 -9.52
CA ASP A 106 -6.59 8.48 -9.97
C ASP A 106 -8.09 8.29 -10.12
N LEU A 107 -8.89 8.76 -9.15
CA LEU A 107 -10.35 8.70 -9.21
C LEU A 107 -10.93 9.51 -10.38
N ARG A 108 -10.34 10.67 -10.69
CA ARG A 108 -10.75 11.47 -11.86
C ARG A 108 -10.47 10.72 -13.16
N ARG A 109 -9.25 10.18 -13.30
CA ARG A 109 -8.86 9.35 -14.45
C ARG A 109 -9.76 8.13 -14.60
N ALA A 110 -10.07 7.45 -13.50
CA ALA A 110 -10.95 6.29 -13.50
C ALA A 110 -12.40 6.64 -13.87
N LYS A 111 -12.87 7.85 -13.55
CA LYS A 111 -14.19 8.32 -13.97
C LYS A 111 -14.24 8.66 -15.47
N ASP A 112 -13.11 9.00 -16.07
CA ASP A 112 -12.99 9.23 -17.51
C ASP A 112 -12.80 7.90 -18.28
N ASP A 113 -12.57 6.78 -17.58
CA ASP A 113 -12.51 5.42 -18.13
C ASP A 113 -13.88 4.72 -18.03
N SER A 114 -14.48 4.44 -19.19
CA SER A 114 -15.78 3.79 -19.30
C SER A 114 -15.81 2.36 -18.76
N GLY A 115 -14.67 1.66 -18.69
CA GLY A 115 -14.56 0.31 -18.13
C GLY A 115 -14.69 0.30 -16.60
N PHE A 116 -14.10 1.26 -15.91
CA PHE A 116 -14.17 1.38 -14.45
C PHE A 116 -15.57 1.75 -13.96
N ILE A 117 -16.28 2.61 -14.70
CA ILE A 117 -17.69 2.91 -14.41
C ILE A 117 -18.55 1.64 -14.52
N ALA A 118 -18.32 0.80 -15.54
CA ALA A 118 -19.05 -0.46 -15.70
C ALA A 118 -18.79 -1.42 -14.52
N GLU A 119 -17.54 -1.57 -14.08
CA GLU A 119 -17.18 -2.43 -12.93
C GLU A 119 -17.74 -1.94 -11.59
N GLN A 120 -17.91 -0.63 -11.37
CA GLN A 120 -18.54 -0.12 -10.15
C GLN A 120 -20.06 -0.29 -10.13
N ILE A 121 -20.69 -0.32 -11.31
CA ILE A 121 -22.14 -0.35 -11.47
C ILE A 121 -22.67 -1.79 -11.55
N ILE A 122 -21.98 -2.70 -12.24
CA ILE A 122 -22.41 -4.10 -12.42
C ILE A 122 -22.70 -4.83 -11.08
N PRO A 123 -21.87 -4.72 -10.03
CA PRO A 123 -22.15 -5.38 -8.76
C PRO A 123 -23.44 -4.88 -8.08
N LYS A 124 -23.86 -3.63 -8.35
CA LYS A 124 -25.12 -3.10 -7.83
C LYS A 124 -26.35 -3.67 -8.53
N PHE A 125 -26.19 -4.22 -9.74
CA PHE A 125 -27.27 -4.83 -10.51
C PHE A 125 -27.30 -6.36 -10.41
N VAL A 126 -26.16 -7.01 -10.16
CA VAL A 126 -26.06 -8.48 -10.09
C VAL A 126 -26.33 -9.03 -8.69
N PHE A 127 -26.09 -8.24 -7.64
CA PHE A 127 -26.23 -8.66 -6.24
C PHE A 127 -27.38 -7.96 -5.49
N TRP A 128 -28.46 -7.61 -6.19
CA TRP A 128 -29.74 -7.17 -5.61
C TRP A 128 -30.82 -8.23 -5.79
#